data_AF-A0A6A5BDY3-F1
#
_entry.id   AF-A0A6A5BDY3-F1
#
_cell.length_a   1.000
_cell.length_b   1.000
_cell.length_c   1.000
_cell.angle_alpha   90.00
_cell.angle_beta   90.00
_cell.angle_gamma   90.00
#
_symmetry.space_group_name_H-M   'P 1'
#
loop_
_entity.id
_entity.type
_entity.pdbx_description
1 polymer ?
#
loop_
_entity_poly.entity_id
_entity_poly.type
_entity_poly.pdbx_seq_one_letter_code
_entity_poly.pdbx_strand_id
1 'polypeptide(L)'
;MIHQFEEHGIDVYGNKYAFKGQLCALLEQTATKKRKCAATEWIIMIVICGTVWIMLTLVALFQSQTSNRKTFTLLKASGIGSILVNAWKHMIEVPTTGWTYNSGLVTGVTMFLPLALFLMYLEIKENGGFKNVSYVLNVIFWSVVMGFISHAVLIGSLVMAMKGSFQHLNEEAILTWIQLLNGVIPWLLTWLGGVILRPSGKEEKELHKNK
;
A
#
# COMPACT_ATOMS: atom_id res chain seq x y z
N MET A 1 -7.36 10.16 -7.78
CA MET A 1 -8.20 10.22 -9.00
C MET A 1 -7.38 10.20 -10.28
N ILE A 2 -6.34 11.04 -10.44
CA ILE A 2 -5.51 11.06 -11.68
C ILE A 2 -4.83 9.71 -11.97
N HIS A 3 -4.23 9.06 -10.97
CA HIS A 3 -3.67 7.70 -11.13
C HIS A 3 -4.69 6.66 -11.62
N GLN A 4 -5.91 6.73 -11.09
CA GLN A 4 -7.00 5.83 -11.48
C GLN A 4 -7.48 6.10 -12.91
N PHE A 5 -7.37 7.36 -13.37
CA PHE A 5 -7.62 7.69 -14.77
C PHE A 5 -6.53 7.13 -15.69
N GLU A 6 -5.25 7.22 -15.31
CA GLU A 6 -4.15 6.66 -16.09
C GLU A 6 -4.24 5.12 -16.21
N GLU A 7 -4.60 4.42 -15.12
CA GLU A 7 -4.67 2.97 -15.10
C GLU A 7 -5.98 2.39 -15.66
N HIS A 8 -7.11 3.03 -15.37
CA HIS A 8 -8.45 2.48 -15.63
C HIS A 8 -9.27 3.28 -16.64
N GLY A 9 -8.90 4.53 -16.88
CA GLY A 9 -9.48 5.39 -17.91
C GLY A 9 -8.77 5.18 -19.24
N ILE A 10 -7.84 6.09 -19.54
CA ILE A 10 -7.10 6.15 -20.80
C ILE A 10 -5.62 6.38 -20.46
N ASP A 11 -4.75 5.50 -20.96
CA ASP A 11 -3.29 5.67 -20.79
C ASP A 11 -2.72 6.73 -21.74
N VAL A 12 -1.41 7.01 -21.65
CA VAL A 12 -0.75 8.02 -22.51
C VAL A 12 -0.78 7.68 -24.01
N TYR A 13 -1.10 6.44 -24.38
CA TYR A 13 -1.22 5.97 -25.76
C TYR A 13 -2.67 5.90 -26.24
N GLY A 14 -3.65 6.25 -25.40
CA GLY A 14 -5.06 6.20 -25.75
C GLY A 14 -5.73 4.84 -25.47
N ASN A 15 -5.03 3.87 -24.87
CA ASN A 15 -5.59 2.57 -24.54
C ASN A 15 -6.54 2.69 -23.35
N LYS A 16 -7.72 2.10 -23.49
CA LYS A 16 -8.69 2.03 -22.39
C LYS A 16 -8.36 0.90 -21.44
N TYR A 17 -8.37 1.18 -20.15
CA TYR A 17 -8.20 0.19 -19.08
C TYR A 17 -6.92 -0.68 -19.20
N ALA A 18 -5.82 -0.05 -19.61
CA ALA A 18 -4.55 -0.73 -19.91
C ALA A 18 -3.99 -1.56 -18.74
N PHE A 19 -4.22 -1.11 -17.50
CA PHE A 19 -3.72 -1.78 -16.30
C PHE A 19 -4.20 -3.23 -16.18
N LYS A 20 -5.46 -3.52 -16.51
CA LYS A 20 -6.01 -4.88 -16.43
C LYS A 20 -5.25 -5.84 -17.35
N GLY A 21 -4.96 -5.41 -18.58
CA GLY A 21 -4.20 -6.20 -19.54
C GLY A 21 -2.77 -6.45 -19.05
N GLN A 22 -2.11 -5.41 -18.55
CA GLN A 22 -0.74 -5.49 -18.02
C GLN A 22 -0.66 -6.40 -16.78
N LEU A 23 -1.58 -6.24 -15.83
CA LEU A 23 -1.66 -7.08 -14.64
C LEU A 23 -1.93 -8.55 -15.01
N CYS A 24 -2.84 -8.82 -15.94
CA CYS A 24 -3.07 -10.19 -16.40
C CYS A 24 -1.83 -10.80 -17.06
N ALA A 25 -1.11 -10.05 -17.90
CA ALA A 25 0.13 -10.52 -18.52
C ALA A 25 1.19 -10.88 -17.46
N LEU A 26 1.38 -10.03 -16.45
CA LEU A 26 2.29 -10.28 -15.32
C LEU A 26 1.89 -11.55 -14.54
N LEU A 27 0.60 -11.71 -14.24
CA LEU A 27 0.11 -12.87 -13.51
C LEU A 27 0.22 -14.16 -14.33
N GLU A 28 0.00 -14.12 -15.65
CA GLU A 28 0.18 -15.28 -16.53
C GLU A 28 1.64 -15.76 -16.56
N GLN A 29 2.60 -14.84 -16.58
CA GLN A 29 4.03 -15.14 -16.47
C GLN A 29 4.36 -15.76 -15.11
N THR A 30 3.81 -15.21 -14.03
CA THR A 30 4.14 -15.61 -12.64
C THR A 30 3.47 -16.93 -12.22
N ALA A 31 2.21 -17.14 -12.61
CA ALA A 31 1.42 -18.30 -12.20
C ALA A 31 1.57 -19.51 -13.13
N THR A 32 2.30 -19.36 -14.26
CA THR A 32 2.44 -20.38 -15.30
C THR A 32 1.06 -20.80 -15.84
N LYS A 33 0.35 -19.83 -16.45
CA LYS A 33 -1.00 -19.91 -17.06
C LYS A 33 -1.73 -21.26 -16.92
N LYS A 34 -2.37 -21.49 -15.77
CA LYS A 34 -3.23 -22.66 -15.55
C LYS A 34 -4.72 -22.38 -15.77
N ARG A 35 -5.16 -21.12 -15.61
CA ARG A 35 -6.57 -20.70 -15.64
C ARG A 35 -6.72 -19.28 -16.21
N LYS A 36 -7.98 -18.83 -16.38
CA LYS A 36 -8.31 -17.44 -16.74
C LYS A 36 -7.72 -16.46 -15.71
N CYS A 37 -7.41 -15.25 -16.15
CA CYS A 37 -6.85 -14.21 -15.28
C CYS A 37 -7.82 -13.89 -14.12
N ALA A 38 -7.31 -13.91 -12.89
CA ALA A 38 -8.10 -13.64 -11.68
C ALA A 38 -8.34 -12.13 -11.43
N ALA A 39 -7.62 -11.25 -12.12
CA ALA A 39 -7.80 -9.80 -12.04
C ALA A 39 -9.01 -9.33 -12.86
N THR A 40 -10.20 -9.73 -12.44
CA THR A 40 -11.45 -9.23 -13.02
C THR A 40 -11.65 -7.76 -12.66
N GLU A 41 -12.53 -7.06 -13.39
CA GLU A 41 -12.82 -5.65 -13.13
C GLU A 41 -13.43 -5.44 -11.74
N TRP A 42 -14.22 -6.42 -11.29
CA TRP A 42 -14.74 -6.47 -9.93
C TRP A 42 -13.62 -6.52 -8.89
N ILE A 43 -12.66 -7.44 -9.07
CA ILE A 43 -11.54 -7.58 -8.12
C ILE A 43 -10.65 -6.32 -8.12
N ILE A 44 -10.40 -5.72 -9.29
CA ILE A 44 -9.67 -4.45 -9.39
C ILE A 44 -10.42 -3.34 -8.64
N MET A 45 -11.74 -3.22 -8.83
CA MET A 45 -12.57 -2.27 -8.10
C MET A 45 -12.49 -2.48 -6.58
N ILE A 46 -12.52 -3.73 -6.11
CA ILE A 46 -12.40 -4.04 -4.68
C ILE A 46 -11.02 -3.71 -4.14
N VAL A 47 -9.93 -3.93 -4.88
CA VAL A 47 -8.59 -3.47 -4.47
C VAL A 47 -8.57 -1.96 -4.26
N ILE A 48 -9.12 -1.20 -5.21
CA ILE A 48 -9.13 0.26 -5.16
C ILE A 48 -9.97 0.74 -3.98
N CYS A 49 -11.24 0.36 -3.94
CA CYS A 49 -12.17 0.83 -2.91
C CYS A 49 -11.84 0.23 -1.54
N GLY A 50 -11.60 -1.07 -1.50
CA GLY A 50 -11.46 -1.86 -0.28
C GLY A 50 -10.06 -1.84 0.33
N THR A 51 -9.01 -1.91 -0.47
CA THR A 51 -7.64 -1.87 0.06
C THR A 51 -7.12 -0.44 0.14
N VAL A 52 -7.19 0.33 -0.94
CA VAL A 52 -6.56 1.65 -0.99
C VAL A 52 -7.41 2.70 -0.28
N TRP A 53 -8.67 2.90 -0.67
CA TRP A 53 -9.49 3.97 -0.11
C TRP A 53 -9.88 3.73 1.35
N ILE A 54 -10.29 2.53 1.72
CA ILE A 54 -10.56 2.22 3.14
C ILE A 54 -9.29 2.45 3.95
N MET A 55 -8.13 1.90 3.58
CA MET A 55 -6.91 2.07 4.36
C MET A 55 -6.53 3.56 4.50
N LEU A 56 -6.54 4.34 3.42
CA LEU A 56 -6.20 5.77 3.48
C LEU A 56 -7.23 6.57 4.29
N THR A 57 -8.51 6.21 4.20
CA THR A 57 -9.57 6.80 5.03
C THR A 57 -9.35 6.46 6.50
N LEU A 58 -9.01 5.21 6.81
CA LEU A 58 -8.69 4.78 8.16
C LEU A 58 -7.44 5.53 8.69
N VAL A 59 -6.40 5.71 7.88
CA VAL A 59 -5.25 6.55 8.25
C VAL A 59 -5.72 7.97 8.60
N ALA A 60 -6.54 8.59 7.74
CA ALA A 60 -7.02 9.96 7.93
C ALA A 60 -7.92 10.13 9.17
N LEU A 61 -8.80 9.16 9.45
CA LEU A 61 -9.73 9.19 10.58
C LEU A 61 -9.06 8.82 11.90
N PHE A 62 -8.20 7.81 11.89
CA PHE A 62 -7.66 7.20 13.10
C PHE A 62 -6.27 7.70 13.49
N GLN A 63 -5.64 8.58 12.68
CA GLN A 63 -4.42 9.29 13.11
C GLN A 63 -4.61 10.10 14.40
N SER A 64 -5.86 10.51 14.72
CA SER A 64 -6.17 11.30 15.91
C SER A 64 -6.59 10.48 17.12
N GLN A 65 -6.92 9.19 16.96
CA GLN A 65 -7.47 8.37 18.05
C GLN A 65 -6.40 7.68 18.91
N THR A 66 -5.16 7.56 18.41
CA THR A 66 -4.05 7.17 19.29
C THR A 66 -3.74 8.36 20.20
N SER A 67 -3.80 8.16 21.52
CA SER A 67 -3.60 9.19 22.57
C SER A 67 -2.34 10.07 22.37
N ASN A 68 -1.40 9.63 21.53
CA ASN A 68 -0.34 10.45 20.96
C ASN A 68 -0.44 10.47 19.43
N ARG A 69 -0.88 11.58 18.82
CA ARG A 69 -0.74 11.85 17.36
C ARG A 69 0.69 11.62 16.85
N LYS A 70 1.64 11.70 17.78
CA LYS A 70 3.08 11.52 17.61
C LYS A 70 3.53 10.05 17.51
N THR A 71 2.59 9.11 17.56
CA THR A 71 2.92 7.69 17.48
C THR A 71 2.97 7.27 16.02
N PHE A 72 4.05 6.58 15.64
CA PHE A 72 4.11 5.92 14.35
C PHE A 72 3.52 4.51 14.48
N THR A 73 2.52 4.20 13.66
CA THR A 73 1.71 2.99 13.76
C THR A 73 1.79 2.15 12.50
N LEU A 74 1.38 0.87 12.60
CA LEU A 74 1.29 -0.03 11.45
C LEU A 74 0.34 0.49 10.37
N LEU A 75 -0.72 1.20 10.77
CA LEU A 75 -1.64 1.84 9.85
C LEU A 75 -0.97 2.95 9.03
N LYS A 76 -0.23 3.87 9.69
CA LYS A 76 0.54 4.91 9.00
C LYS A 76 1.60 4.31 8.08
N ALA A 77 2.34 3.31 8.57
CA ALA A 77 3.35 2.59 7.82
C ALA A 77 2.74 1.92 6.56
N SER A 78 1.57 1.29 6.70
CA SER A 78 0.86 0.68 5.57
C SER A 78 0.39 1.73 4.55
N GLY A 79 -0.18 2.85 5.00
CA GLY A 79 -0.60 3.93 4.11
C GLY A 79 0.55 4.50 3.27
N ILE A 80 1.64 4.90 3.93
CA ILE A 80 2.84 5.43 3.28
C ILE A 80 3.47 4.35 2.38
N GLY A 81 3.62 3.15 2.94
CA GLY A 81 4.23 2.00 2.29
C GLY A 81 3.56 1.60 1.00
N SER A 82 2.23 1.50 0.98
CA SER A 82 1.50 1.11 -0.22
C SER A 82 1.64 2.16 -1.33
N ILE A 83 1.64 3.46 -1.01
CA ILE A 83 1.88 4.51 -2.01
C ILE A 83 3.30 4.38 -2.58
N LEU A 84 4.29 4.18 -1.71
CA LEU A 84 5.69 4.04 -2.10
C LEU A 84 5.93 2.81 -2.99
N VAL A 85 5.45 1.64 -2.55
CA VAL A 85 5.64 0.38 -3.27
C VAL A 85 4.89 0.39 -4.61
N ASN A 86 3.73 1.05 -4.68
CA ASN A 86 3.03 1.19 -5.95
C ASN A 86 3.84 2.04 -6.95
N ALA A 87 4.35 3.20 -6.51
CA ALA A 87 5.25 4.02 -7.35
C ALA A 87 6.47 3.21 -7.81
N TRP A 88 7.10 2.50 -6.89
CA TRP A 88 8.29 1.69 -7.13
C TRP A 88 8.03 0.56 -8.14
N LYS A 89 6.89 -0.14 -8.03
CA LYS A 89 6.47 -1.18 -8.98
C LYS A 89 6.42 -0.63 -10.40
N HIS A 90 5.73 0.50 -10.62
CA HIS A 90 5.65 1.08 -11.96
C HIS A 90 7.01 1.54 -12.48
N MET A 91 7.88 2.07 -11.62
CA MET A 91 9.22 2.50 -12.01
C MET A 91 10.14 1.32 -12.35
N ILE A 92 10.07 0.21 -11.61
CA ILE A 92 10.90 -0.98 -11.86
C ILE A 92 10.45 -1.75 -13.08
N GLU A 93 9.15 -1.78 -13.39
CA GLU A 93 8.67 -2.50 -14.57
C GLU A 93 9.23 -1.92 -15.88
N VAL A 94 9.46 -0.61 -15.96
CA VAL A 94 9.98 0.04 -17.18
C VAL A 94 11.30 -0.59 -17.66
N PRO A 95 12.39 -0.66 -16.87
CA PRO A 95 13.63 -1.26 -17.33
C PRO A 95 13.49 -2.77 -17.57
N THR A 96 12.62 -3.49 -16.85
CA THR A 96 12.45 -4.94 -17.05
C THR A 96 11.67 -5.29 -18.32
N THR A 97 10.88 -4.35 -18.85
CA THR A 97 10.13 -4.50 -20.10
C THR A 97 10.81 -3.80 -21.28
N GLY A 98 12.12 -3.55 -21.20
CA GLY A 98 12.90 -2.95 -22.29
C GLY A 98 12.63 -1.46 -22.47
N TRP A 99 12.43 -0.72 -21.37
CA TRP A 99 12.12 0.71 -21.34
C TRP A 99 10.77 1.07 -21.96
N THR A 100 9.81 0.15 -21.88
CA THR A 100 8.46 0.40 -22.35
C THR A 100 7.61 1.03 -21.25
N TYR A 101 6.74 1.96 -21.63
CA TYR A 101 5.79 2.59 -20.72
C TYR A 101 4.78 1.56 -20.20
N ASN A 102 4.44 1.66 -18.92
CA ASN A 102 3.32 0.96 -18.29
C ASN A 102 2.30 1.96 -17.74
N SER A 103 1.03 1.56 -17.68
CA SER A 103 -0.01 2.43 -17.14
C SER A 103 0.21 2.60 -15.65
N GLY A 104 0.37 3.85 -15.21
CA GLY A 104 0.69 4.19 -13.83
C GLY A 104 2.12 4.72 -13.63
N LEU A 105 2.99 4.65 -14.65
CA LEU A 105 4.34 5.21 -14.56
C LEU A 105 4.34 6.72 -14.33
N VAL A 106 3.51 7.48 -15.08
CA VAL A 106 3.53 8.94 -14.99
C VAL A 106 3.09 9.37 -13.60
N THR A 107 1.98 8.82 -13.10
CA THR A 107 1.48 9.15 -11.76
C THR A 107 2.32 8.53 -10.65
N GLY A 108 2.96 7.39 -10.89
CA GLY A 108 3.96 6.80 -9.98
C GLY A 108 5.10 7.78 -9.70
N VAL A 109 5.69 8.34 -10.75
CA VAL A 109 6.83 9.27 -10.64
C VAL A 109 6.41 10.67 -10.19
N THR A 110 5.32 11.22 -10.74
CA THR A 110 4.95 12.62 -10.52
C THR A 110 4.06 12.84 -9.30
N MET A 111 3.38 11.80 -8.80
CA MET A 111 2.45 11.92 -7.68
C MET A 111 2.82 10.99 -6.52
N PHE A 112 2.91 9.69 -6.73
CA PHE A 112 3.02 8.74 -5.63
C PHE A 112 4.36 8.75 -4.93
N LEU A 113 5.46 8.74 -5.68
CA LEU A 113 6.78 8.84 -5.07
C LEU A 113 6.95 10.16 -4.29
N PRO A 114 6.63 11.35 -4.85
CA PRO A 114 6.67 12.60 -4.10
C PRO A 114 5.76 12.59 -2.88
N LEU A 115 4.54 12.06 -2.99
CA LEU A 115 3.59 12.01 -1.89
C LEU A 115 4.08 11.10 -0.76
N ALA A 116 4.58 9.90 -1.08
CA ALA A 116 5.12 8.98 -0.08
C ALA A 116 6.32 9.60 0.66
N LEU A 117 7.26 10.21 -0.07
CA LEU A 117 8.41 10.91 0.52
C LEU A 117 7.98 12.10 1.39
N PHE A 118 6.98 12.86 0.95
CA PHE A 118 6.43 13.98 1.70
C PHE A 118 5.75 13.53 3.00
N LEU A 119 4.95 12.47 2.97
CA LEU A 119 4.32 11.90 4.16
C LEU A 119 5.35 11.36 5.15
N MET A 120 6.40 10.68 4.68
CA MET A 120 7.53 10.29 5.53
C MET A 120 8.24 11.51 6.14
N TYR A 121 8.50 12.54 5.33
CA TYR A 121 9.10 13.79 5.80
C TYR A 121 8.26 14.44 6.91
N LEU A 122 6.95 14.53 6.74
CA LEU A 122 6.04 15.09 7.74
C LEU A 122 6.07 14.26 9.03
N GLU A 123 5.95 12.93 8.94
CA GLU A 123 5.99 12.05 10.11
C GLU A 123 7.32 12.20 10.86
N ILE A 124 8.45 12.26 10.16
CA ILE A 124 9.76 12.46 10.78
C ILE A 124 9.85 13.85 11.45
N LYS A 125 9.41 14.90 10.76
CA LYS A 125 9.50 16.28 11.23
C LYS A 125 8.65 16.50 12.49
N GLU A 126 7.44 15.98 12.52
CA GLU A 126 6.51 16.17 13.64
C GLU A 126 6.93 15.40 14.90
N ASN A 127 7.75 14.36 14.75
CA ASN A 127 8.13 13.44 15.82
C ASN A 127 9.58 13.57 16.33
N GLY A 128 10.15 14.77 16.22
CA GLY A 128 11.48 15.10 16.76
C GLY A 128 12.54 15.36 15.69
N GLY A 129 12.17 15.23 14.41
CA GLY A 129 13.01 15.59 13.27
C GLY A 129 14.14 14.61 13.00
N PHE A 130 14.96 14.97 12.01
CA PHE A 130 16.03 14.12 11.45
C PHE A 130 17.21 13.83 12.38
N LYS A 131 17.21 14.37 13.60
CA LYS A 131 18.29 14.15 14.58
C LYS A 131 18.23 12.74 15.19
N ASN A 132 17.04 12.14 15.28
CA ASN A 132 16.89 10.77 15.76
C ASN A 132 16.97 9.80 14.57
N VAL A 133 18.20 9.41 14.21
CA VAL A 133 18.47 8.51 13.08
C VAL A 133 17.73 7.17 13.22
N SER A 134 17.65 6.63 14.44
CA SER A 134 16.92 5.38 14.70
C SER A 134 15.43 5.52 14.37
N TYR A 135 14.80 6.63 14.77
CA TYR A 135 13.40 6.90 14.42
C TYR A 135 13.20 7.01 12.90
N VAL A 136 14.06 7.76 12.22
CA VAL A 136 14.03 7.90 10.75
C VAL A 136 14.12 6.55 10.06
N LEU A 137 15.12 5.73 10.43
CA LEU A 137 15.31 4.40 9.85
C LEU A 137 14.11 3.49 10.09
N ASN A 138 13.50 3.54 11.28
CA ASN A 138 12.31 2.75 11.56
C ASN A 138 11.09 3.21 10.75
N VAL A 139 10.87 4.53 10.56
CA VAL A 139 9.78 5.03 9.71
C VAL A 139 9.92 4.50 8.29
N ILE A 140 11.13 4.59 7.72
CA ILE A 140 11.44 4.09 6.38
C ILE A 140 11.23 2.57 6.32
N PHE A 141 11.88 1.84 7.23
CA PHE A 141 11.86 0.37 7.27
C PHE A 141 10.44 -0.17 7.33
N TRP A 142 9.64 0.28 8.29
CA TRP A 142 8.29 -0.22 8.48
C TRP A 142 7.33 0.22 7.37
N SER A 143 7.50 1.40 6.80
CA SER A 143 6.73 1.81 5.62
C SER A 143 7.00 0.88 4.45
N VAL A 144 8.28 0.60 4.16
CA VAL A 144 8.68 -0.33 3.11
C VAL A 144 8.11 -1.72 3.36
N VAL A 145 8.34 -2.28 4.55
CA VAL A 145 7.86 -3.62 4.94
C VAL A 145 6.35 -3.74 4.78
N MET A 146 5.57 -2.80 5.32
CA MET A 146 4.11 -2.86 5.25
C MET A 146 3.60 -2.68 3.82
N GLY A 147 4.23 -1.81 3.02
CA GLY A 147 3.91 -1.67 1.60
C GLY A 147 4.11 -2.97 0.83
N PHE A 148 5.23 -3.67 1.05
CA PHE A 148 5.51 -4.96 0.44
C PHE A 148 4.54 -6.04 0.90
N ILE A 149 4.24 -6.10 2.20
CA ILE A 149 3.25 -7.05 2.73
C ILE A 149 1.90 -6.86 2.04
N SER A 150 1.42 -5.61 1.96
CA SER A 150 0.11 -5.31 1.33
C SER A 150 0.08 -5.73 -0.14
N HIS A 151 1.15 -5.45 -0.90
CA HIS A 151 1.26 -5.87 -2.31
C HIS A 151 1.44 -7.38 -2.47
N ALA A 152 2.16 -8.04 -1.56
CA ALA A 152 2.34 -9.49 -1.55
C ALA A 152 1.02 -10.21 -1.29
N VAL A 153 0.18 -9.70 -0.38
CA VAL A 153 -1.18 -10.22 -0.16
C VAL A 153 -2.02 -10.05 -1.43
N LEU A 154 -1.96 -8.87 -2.06
CA LEU A 154 -2.67 -8.59 -3.31
C LEU A 154 -2.23 -9.55 -4.43
N ILE A 155 -0.97 -9.49 -4.85
CA ILE A 155 -0.45 -10.28 -5.97
C ILE A 155 -0.47 -11.77 -5.64
N GLY A 156 -0.08 -12.15 -4.42
CA GLY A 156 -0.06 -13.53 -3.98
C GLY A 156 -1.44 -14.18 -4.02
N SER A 157 -2.50 -13.46 -3.60
CA SER A 157 -3.88 -13.98 -3.67
C SER A 157 -4.34 -14.22 -5.11
N LEU A 158 -4.01 -13.33 -6.04
CA LEU A 158 -4.33 -13.49 -7.46
C LEU A 158 -3.55 -14.65 -8.08
N VAL A 159 -2.27 -14.81 -7.75
CA VAL A 159 -1.44 -15.93 -8.19
C VAL A 159 -2.00 -17.27 -7.66
N MET A 160 -2.43 -17.32 -6.39
CA MET A 160 -3.06 -18.52 -5.82
C MET A 160 -4.37 -18.86 -6.53
N ALA A 161 -5.22 -17.86 -6.81
CA ALA A 161 -6.45 -18.05 -7.57
C ALA A 161 -6.16 -18.63 -8.97
N MET A 162 -5.20 -18.06 -9.70
CA MET A 162 -4.79 -18.54 -11.03
C MET A 162 -4.16 -19.94 -11.00
N LYS A 163 -3.54 -20.34 -9.89
CA LYS A 163 -3.04 -21.72 -9.67
C LYS A 163 -4.16 -22.72 -9.33
N GLY A 164 -5.40 -22.26 -9.14
CA GLY A 164 -6.55 -23.11 -8.82
C GLY A 164 -6.75 -23.37 -7.32
N SER A 165 -6.06 -22.65 -6.43
CA SER A 165 -6.16 -22.86 -4.98
C SER A 165 -7.58 -22.66 -4.42
N PHE A 166 -8.43 -21.90 -5.13
CA PHE A 166 -9.82 -21.63 -4.73
C PHE A 166 -10.85 -22.31 -5.65
N GLN A 167 -10.44 -23.25 -6.51
CA GLN A 167 -11.31 -23.80 -7.57
C GLN A 167 -12.58 -24.48 -7.06
N HIS A 168 -12.57 -24.98 -5.82
CA HIS A 168 -13.72 -25.64 -5.18
C HIS A 168 -14.58 -24.70 -4.33
N LEU A 169 -14.23 -23.41 -4.30
CA LEU A 169 -14.86 -22.39 -3.48
C LEU A 169 -15.35 -21.23 -4.36
N ASN A 170 -16.08 -20.29 -3.76
CA ASN A 170 -16.42 -19.04 -4.42
C ASN A 170 -15.17 -18.12 -4.49
N GLU A 171 -14.36 -18.32 -5.52
CA GLU A 171 -13.08 -17.62 -5.74
C GLU A 171 -13.20 -16.10 -5.69
N GLU A 172 -14.24 -15.54 -6.33
CA GLU A 172 -14.47 -14.09 -6.36
C GLU A 172 -14.79 -13.54 -4.97
N ALA A 173 -15.63 -14.23 -4.20
CA ALA A 173 -15.94 -13.85 -2.82
C ALA A 173 -14.68 -13.94 -1.92
N ILE A 174 -13.86 -14.97 -2.08
CA ILE A 174 -12.62 -15.14 -1.31
C ILE A 174 -11.65 -14.00 -1.61
N LEU A 175 -11.39 -13.72 -2.89
CA LEU A 175 -10.51 -12.62 -3.28
C LEU A 175 -11.04 -11.28 -2.77
N THR A 176 -12.35 -11.06 -2.84
CA THR A 176 -13.00 -9.87 -2.30
C THR A 176 -12.69 -9.70 -0.81
N TRP A 177 -12.89 -10.74 -0.01
CA TRP A 177 -12.60 -10.70 1.42
C TRP A 177 -11.11 -10.52 1.72
N ILE A 178 -10.23 -11.19 0.98
CA ILE A 178 -8.78 -11.01 1.15
C ILE A 178 -8.40 -9.53 0.94
N GLN A 179 -8.90 -8.88 -0.11
CA GLN A 179 -8.55 -7.49 -0.41
C GLN A 179 -9.18 -6.49 0.57
N LEU A 180 -10.41 -6.74 1.04
CA LEU A 180 -11.02 -5.95 2.12
C LEU A 180 -10.21 -6.06 3.41
N LEU A 181 -9.84 -7.29 3.80
CA LEU A 181 -9.04 -7.55 4.99
C LEU A 181 -7.64 -6.93 4.86
N ASN A 182 -7.03 -6.95 3.67
CA ASN A 182 -5.74 -6.30 3.40
C ASN A 182 -5.77 -4.80 3.72
N GLY A 183 -6.90 -4.12 3.49
CA GLY A 183 -7.07 -2.70 3.86
C GLY A 183 -7.35 -2.45 5.34
N VAL A 184 -7.99 -3.40 6.03
CA VAL A 184 -8.48 -3.22 7.42
C VAL A 184 -7.52 -3.78 8.47
N ILE A 185 -6.78 -4.85 8.18
CA ILE A 185 -5.86 -5.51 9.12
C ILE A 185 -4.81 -4.54 9.69
N PRO A 186 -4.14 -3.66 8.92
CA PRO A 186 -3.18 -2.71 9.49
C PRO A 186 -3.79 -1.79 10.56
N TRP A 187 -5.06 -1.40 10.40
CA TRP A 187 -5.80 -0.66 11.40
C TRP A 187 -6.12 -1.52 12.63
N LEU A 188 -6.62 -2.75 12.44
CA LEU A 188 -6.90 -3.67 13.55
C LEU A 188 -5.64 -3.93 14.39
N LEU A 189 -4.50 -4.20 13.75
CA LEU A 189 -3.23 -4.40 14.43
C LEU A 189 -2.81 -3.15 15.21
N THR A 190 -2.99 -1.97 14.63
CA THR A 190 -2.73 -0.69 15.32
C THR A 190 -3.63 -0.54 16.55
N TRP A 191 -4.92 -0.86 16.43
CA TRP A 191 -5.89 -0.76 17.52
C TRP A 191 -5.61 -1.75 18.66
N LEU A 192 -5.17 -2.97 18.34
CA LEU A 192 -4.77 -4.00 19.31
C LEU A 192 -3.42 -3.71 20.02
N GLY A 193 -2.85 -2.52 19.82
CA GLY A 193 -1.58 -2.11 20.45
C GLY A 193 -0.38 -2.15 19.52
N GLY A 194 -0.57 -2.29 18.21
CA GLY A 194 0.44 -2.20 17.15
C GLY A 194 1.00 -0.79 16.98
N VAL A 195 1.65 -0.30 18.04
CA VAL A 195 2.48 0.89 18.05
C VAL A 195 3.89 0.47 17.64
N ILE A 196 4.41 1.05 16.57
CA ILE A 196 5.76 0.74 16.10
C ILE A 196 6.77 1.57 16.90
N LEU A 197 6.55 2.89 16.99
CA LEU A 197 7.46 3.81 17.65
C LEU A 197 6.69 4.84 18.45
N ARG A 198 7.18 5.12 19.66
CA ARG A 198 6.89 6.35 20.38
C ARG A 198 8.12 7.27 20.28
N PRO A 199 7.96 8.59 20.11
CA PRO A 199 9.10 9.50 20.14
C PRO A 199 9.76 9.42 21.52
N SER A 200 11.09 9.24 21.56
CA SER A 200 11.80 9.34 22.82
C SER A 200 11.89 10.81 23.23
N GLY A 201 11.34 11.14 24.41
CA GLY A 201 11.54 12.43 25.05
C GLY A 201 10.37 13.41 24.91
N LYS A 202 9.42 13.31 25.85
CA LYS A 202 8.97 14.45 26.68
C LYS A 202 8.02 14.01 27.80
N GLU A 203 7.23 12.95 27.63
CA GLU A 203 6.25 12.53 28.65
C GLU A 203 6.88 12.00 29.93
N GLU A 204 8.02 11.31 29.84
CA GLU A 204 8.69 10.75 31.04
C GLU A 204 9.25 11.85 31.97
N LYS A 205 9.52 13.05 31.44
CA LYS A 205 9.96 14.19 32.25
C LYS A 205 8.81 14.93 32.95
N GLU A 206 7.58 14.79 32.49
CA GLU A 206 6.42 15.37 33.19
C GLU A 206 5.87 14.42 34.26
N LEU A 207 5.95 13.11 34.06
CA LEU A 207 5.56 12.13 35.10
C LEU A 207 6.48 12.18 36.33
N HIS A 208 7.75 12.57 36.16
CA HIS A 208 8.73 12.70 37.25
C HIS A 208 8.84 14.11 37.85
N LYS A 209 8.15 15.12 37.29
CA LYS A 209 8.09 16.45 37.90
C LYS A 209 6.94 16.63 38.89
N ASN A 210 6.01 15.68 38.92
CA ASN A 210 4.83 15.68 39.80
C ASN A 210 4.87 14.58 40.88
N LYS A 211 6.05 14.04 41.18
CA LYS A 211 6.31 13.19 42.36
C LYS A 211 7.38 13.84 43.22
#